data_AF-A0A396AHQ8-F1
#
_entry.id   AF-A0A396AHQ8-F1
#
_cell.length_a   1.000
_cell.length_b   1.000
_cell.length_c   1.000
_cell.angle_alpha   90.00
_cell.angle_beta   90.00
_cell.angle_gamma   90.00
#
_symmetry.space_group_name_H-M   'P 1'
#
loop_
_entity.id
_entity.type
_entity.pdbx_description
1 polymer ?
#
loop_
_entity_poly.entity_id
_entity_poly.type
_entity_poly.pdbx_seq_one_letter_code
_entity_poly.pdbx_strand_id
1 'polypeptide(L)'
;MVPILEQFIQNIEQISGYTSEKVRNMVIDELLKSGDSLRAGMQIADSINAAKAKLIYLVFEEFEKQLAGVAERNHWTREKKSNWYEYKEQADEFFYKWNTTYPGINYIVNDAPMPDGKQLWFRVEVEHRLFAGFCVFDPNAESEEGHGDQVDEYDAATVKAVGHYLKISAADHKDWWATRWYLPAGEQKPNDSVPNFKIMNDAAIALADKECRSEFVSLCVRNIEEMVERVLAIPE
;
A
#
# COMPACT_ATOMS: atom_id res chain seq x y z
N MET A 1 16.83 -21.72 -7.42
CA MET A 1 16.73 -22.42 -8.72
C MET A 1 15.97 -21.48 -9.62
N VAL A 2 16.62 -20.90 -10.63
CA VAL A 2 15.94 -19.95 -11.54
C VAL A 2 14.87 -20.74 -12.30
N PRO A 3 13.59 -20.34 -12.30
CA PRO A 3 12.55 -20.99 -13.09
C PRO A 3 13.01 -21.12 -14.54
N ILE A 4 12.75 -22.27 -15.16
CA ILE A 4 13.18 -22.59 -16.53
C ILE A 4 12.81 -21.45 -17.51
N LEU A 5 11.70 -20.76 -17.27
CA LEU A 5 11.25 -19.63 -18.08
C LEU A 5 12.17 -18.39 -17.99
N GLU A 6 12.63 -18.04 -16.79
CA GLU A 6 13.55 -16.91 -16.57
C GLU A 6 14.93 -17.20 -17.15
N GLN A 7 15.38 -18.45 -17.02
CA GLN A 7 16.63 -18.90 -17.61
C GLN A 7 16.54 -18.94 -19.15
N PHE A 8 15.35 -19.19 -19.70
CA PHE A 8 15.11 -19.13 -21.14
C PHE A 8 15.12 -17.68 -21.66
N ILE A 9 14.48 -16.76 -20.95
CA ILE A 9 14.45 -15.32 -21.30
C ILE A 9 15.86 -14.72 -21.22
N GLN A 10 16.57 -14.94 -20.12
CA GLN A 10 17.94 -14.43 -19.93
C GLN A 10 18.93 -14.97 -20.97
N ASN A 11 18.80 -16.25 -21.33
CA ASN A 11 19.65 -16.85 -22.37
C ASN A 11 19.30 -16.30 -23.76
N ILE A 12 18.02 -16.05 -24.07
CA ILE A 12 17.65 -15.36 -25.31
C ILE A 12 18.27 -13.97 -25.33
N GLU A 13 18.15 -13.18 -24.26
CA GLU A 13 18.70 -11.82 -24.18
C GLU A 13 20.24 -11.79 -24.32
N GLN A 14 20.95 -12.70 -23.63
CA GLN A 14 22.42 -12.81 -23.69
C GLN A 14 22.95 -13.29 -25.04
N ILE A 15 22.31 -14.29 -25.66
CA ILE A 15 22.81 -14.91 -26.90
C ILE A 15 22.51 -14.03 -28.12
N SER A 16 21.42 -13.26 -28.07
CA SER A 16 20.90 -12.58 -29.25
C SER A 16 21.28 -11.10 -29.36
N GLY A 17 21.78 -10.49 -28.27
CA GLY A 17 22.16 -9.07 -28.23
C GLY A 17 20.97 -8.12 -28.35
N TYR A 18 19.76 -8.58 -28.01
CA TYR A 18 18.56 -7.76 -28.10
C TYR A 18 18.48 -6.84 -26.88
N THR A 19 18.51 -5.54 -27.13
CA THR A 19 18.08 -4.56 -26.15
C THR A 19 16.58 -4.76 -25.85
N SER A 20 16.13 -4.37 -24.65
CA SER A 20 14.70 -4.38 -24.29
C SER A 20 13.83 -3.68 -25.33
N GLU A 21 14.38 -2.65 -25.99
CA GLU A 21 13.74 -1.92 -27.09
C GLU A 21 13.56 -2.76 -28.36
N LYS A 22 14.56 -3.58 -28.74
CA LYS A 22 14.46 -4.45 -29.92
C LYS A 22 13.46 -5.58 -29.70
N VAL A 23 13.42 -6.15 -28.50
CA VAL A 23 12.39 -7.13 -28.11
C VAL A 23 11.00 -6.48 -28.13
N ARG A 24 10.86 -5.28 -27.57
CA ARG A 24 9.62 -4.53 -27.56
C ARG A 24 9.10 -4.27 -28.98
N ASN A 25 9.96 -3.84 -29.90
CA ASN A 25 9.56 -3.59 -31.29
C ASN A 25 9.11 -4.88 -32.00
N MET A 26 9.78 -6.01 -31.78
CA MET A 26 9.32 -7.29 -32.31
C MET A 26 7.94 -7.70 -31.79
N VAL A 27 7.68 -7.48 -30.49
CA VAL A 27 6.37 -7.77 -29.90
C VAL A 27 5.30 -6.88 -30.52
N ILE A 28 5.59 -5.59 -30.73
CA ILE A 28 4.68 -4.66 -31.42
C ILE A 28 4.38 -5.15 -32.84
N ASP A 29 5.42 -5.51 -33.61
CA ASP A 29 5.26 -6.00 -34.97
C ASP A 29 4.41 -7.28 -35.02
N GLU A 30 4.61 -8.20 -34.07
CA GLU A 30 3.81 -9.42 -33.95
C GLU A 30 2.33 -9.12 -33.65
N LEU A 31 2.08 -8.24 -32.68
CA LEU A 31 0.72 -7.85 -32.30
C LEU A 31 -0.03 -7.18 -33.46
N LEU A 32 0.68 -6.46 -34.34
CA LEU A 32 0.10 -5.76 -35.49
C LEU A 32 -0.05 -6.63 -36.76
N LYS A 33 0.36 -7.91 -36.73
CA LYS A 33 0.17 -8.82 -37.89
C LYS A 33 -1.30 -9.11 -38.20
N SER A 34 -2.16 -9.14 -37.18
CA SER A 34 -3.59 -9.40 -37.35
C SER A 34 -4.42 -8.88 -36.18
N GLY A 35 -5.72 -8.68 -36.41
CA GLY A 35 -6.67 -8.31 -35.35
C GLY A 35 -6.78 -9.36 -34.25
N ASP A 36 -6.58 -10.65 -34.57
CA ASP A 36 -6.58 -11.73 -33.58
C ASP A 36 -5.33 -11.69 -32.69
N SER A 37 -4.16 -11.38 -33.26
CA SER A 37 -2.91 -11.23 -32.51
C SER A 37 -2.99 -10.05 -31.55
N LEU A 38 -3.54 -8.92 -32.00
CA LEU A 38 -3.78 -7.76 -31.15
C LEU A 38 -4.75 -8.08 -30.01
N ARG A 39 -5.85 -8.80 -30.29
CA ARG A 39 -6.84 -9.22 -29.28
C ARG A 39 -6.22 -10.14 -28.23
N ALA A 40 -5.37 -11.09 -28.64
CA ALA A 40 -4.64 -11.94 -27.71
C ALA A 40 -3.68 -11.13 -26.82
N GLY A 41 -2.96 -10.16 -27.39
CA GLY A 41 -2.10 -9.25 -26.64
C GLY A 41 -2.86 -8.42 -25.60
N MET A 42 -4.05 -7.92 -25.94
CA MET A 42 -4.92 -7.22 -25.00
C MET A 42 -5.33 -8.11 -23.82
N GLN A 43 -5.72 -9.37 -24.08
CA GLN A 43 -6.08 -10.32 -23.02
C GLN A 43 -4.90 -10.64 -22.09
N ILE A 44 -3.68 -10.73 -22.65
CA ILE A 44 -2.45 -10.90 -21.85
C ILE A 44 -2.22 -9.66 -20.98
N ALA A 45 -2.36 -8.45 -21.53
CA ALA A 45 -2.20 -7.21 -20.78
C ALA A 45 -3.21 -7.08 -19.62
N ASP A 46 -4.47 -7.44 -19.85
CA ASP A 46 -5.50 -7.47 -18.80
C ASP A 46 -5.13 -8.48 -17.71
N SER A 47 -4.70 -9.69 -18.10
CA SER A 47 -4.25 -10.72 -17.15
C SER A 47 -3.05 -10.27 -16.32
N ILE A 48 -2.13 -9.49 -16.90
CA ILE A 48 -1.00 -8.91 -16.18
C ILE A 48 -1.48 -7.90 -15.14
N ASN A 49 -2.44 -7.01 -15.48
CA ASN A 49 -2.98 -6.05 -14.51
C ASN A 49 -3.72 -6.76 -13.37
N ALA A 50 -4.50 -7.81 -13.69
CA ALA A 50 -5.16 -8.64 -12.69
C ALA A 50 -4.14 -9.32 -11.75
N ALA A 51 -3.04 -9.84 -12.28
CA ALA A 51 -1.98 -10.45 -11.48
C ALA A 51 -1.29 -9.44 -10.55
N LYS A 52 -1.02 -8.22 -11.04
CA LYS A 52 -0.43 -7.15 -10.22
C LYS A 52 -1.39 -6.68 -9.11
N ALA A 53 -2.68 -6.55 -9.42
CA ALA A 53 -3.70 -6.21 -8.42
C ALA A 53 -3.80 -7.32 -7.35
N LYS A 54 -3.81 -8.59 -7.79
CA LYS A 54 -3.78 -9.74 -6.88
C LYS A 54 -2.53 -9.74 -6.00
N LEU A 55 -1.39 -9.26 -6.49
CA LEU A 55 -0.19 -9.12 -5.67
C LEU A 55 -0.39 -8.13 -4.52
N ILE A 56 -1.02 -6.96 -4.77
CA ILE A 56 -1.36 -6.00 -3.70
C ILE A 56 -2.24 -6.69 -2.64
N TYR A 57 -3.28 -7.41 -3.08
CA TYR A 57 -4.14 -8.19 -2.18
C TYR A 57 -3.35 -9.18 -1.31
N LEU A 58 -2.43 -9.93 -1.92
CA LEU A 58 -1.60 -10.91 -1.19
C LEU A 58 -0.64 -10.27 -0.18
N VAL A 59 -0.15 -9.06 -0.47
CA VAL A 59 0.67 -8.28 0.47
C VAL A 59 -0.17 -7.86 1.68
N PHE A 60 -1.39 -7.37 1.46
CA PHE A 60 -2.27 -6.97 2.55
C PHE A 60 -2.83 -8.14 3.36
N GLU A 61 -3.07 -9.30 2.75
CA GLU A 61 -3.40 -10.52 3.51
C GLU A 61 -2.27 -10.92 4.47
N GLU A 62 -1.03 -10.69 4.08
CA GLU A 62 0.13 -10.96 4.91
C GLU A 62 0.26 -9.91 6.03
N PHE A 63 0.02 -8.63 5.73
CA PHE A 63 -0.10 -7.58 6.76
C PHE A 63 -1.22 -7.89 7.76
N GLU A 64 -2.42 -8.25 7.32
CA GLU A 64 -3.56 -8.55 8.21
C GLU A 64 -3.20 -9.65 9.23
N LYS A 65 -2.41 -10.65 8.82
CA LYS A 65 -1.93 -11.72 9.70
C LYS A 65 -0.84 -11.24 10.65
N GLN A 66 0.21 -10.61 10.12
CA GLN A 66 1.41 -10.30 10.91
C GLN A 66 1.23 -9.07 11.82
N LEU A 67 0.38 -8.11 11.44
CA LEU A 67 0.05 -6.94 12.28
C LEU A 67 -0.89 -7.27 13.43
N ALA A 68 -1.56 -8.43 13.43
CA ALA A 68 -2.53 -8.78 14.48
C ALA A 68 -1.93 -8.68 15.89
N GLY A 69 -0.68 -9.15 16.07
CA GLY A 69 0.01 -9.06 17.36
C GLY A 69 0.41 -7.63 17.74
N VAL A 70 0.77 -6.79 16.77
CA VAL A 70 1.07 -5.36 17.01
C VAL A 70 -0.21 -4.62 17.39
N ALA A 71 -1.30 -4.87 16.67
CA ALA A 71 -2.60 -4.29 16.96
C ALA A 71 -3.08 -4.68 18.36
N GLU A 72 -2.97 -5.94 18.75
CA GLU A 72 -3.32 -6.40 20.10
C GLU A 72 -2.51 -5.66 21.18
N ARG A 73 -1.18 -5.59 21.04
CA ARG A 73 -0.31 -4.90 22.03
C ARG A 73 -0.57 -3.41 22.15
N ASN A 74 -1.00 -2.76 21.09
CA ASN A 74 -1.26 -1.32 21.06
C ASN A 74 -2.75 -0.99 21.23
N HIS A 75 -3.59 -1.98 21.57
CA HIS A 75 -5.03 -1.83 21.74
C HIS A 75 -5.70 -1.23 20.50
N TRP A 76 -5.37 -1.76 19.32
CA TRP A 76 -5.98 -1.39 18.06
C TRP A 76 -7.03 -2.41 17.62
N THR A 77 -8.17 -1.94 17.16
CA THR A 77 -9.23 -2.79 16.61
C THR A 77 -9.22 -2.70 15.09
N ARG A 78 -9.27 -3.84 14.39
CA ARG A 78 -9.45 -3.84 12.94
C ARG A 78 -10.78 -3.16 12.56
N GLU A 79 -10.71 -2.06 11.81
CA GLU A 79 -11.86 -1.36 11.26
C GLU A 79 -12.51 -2.21 10.16
N LYS A 80 -13.84 -2.38 10.19
CA LYS A 80 -14.60 -3.16 9.18
C LYS A 80 -16.00 -2.60 8.92
N LYS A 81 -16.34 -1.46 9.50
CA LYS A 81 -17.67 -0.87 9.46
C LYS A 81 -17.80 0.11 8.31
N SER A 82 -16.82 1.00 8.12
CA SER A 82 -16.85 1.93 6.99
C SER A 82 -16.28 1.30 5.72
N ASN A 83 -15.39 0.29 5.85
CA ASN A 83 -14.66 -0.30 4.72
C ASN A 83 -13.89 0.75 3.90
N TRP A 84 -13.48 1.86 4.54
CA TRP A 84 -12.84 3.00 3.89
C TRP A 84 -11.58 2.57 3.11
N TYR A 85 -11.70 2.55 1.79
CA TYR A 85 -10.68 2.03 0.88
C TYR A 85 -10.09 0.67 1.29
N GLU A 86 -10.93 -0.24 1.75
CA GLU A 86 -10.54 -1.58 2.22
C GLU A 86 -9.84 -2.38 1.12
N TYR A 87 -8.66 -2.94 1.41
CA TYR A 87 -7.84 -3.63 0.40
C TYR A 87 -8.55 -4.79 -0.29
N LYS A 88 -9.48 -5.48 0.40
CA LYS A 88 -10.25 -6.60 -0.17
C LYS A 88 -11.14 -6.17 -1.33
N GLU A 89 -11.51 -4.90 -1.37
CA GLU A 89 -12.35 -4.31 -2.42
C GLU A 89 -11.52 -3.46 -3.38
N GLN A 90 -10.49 -2.77 -2.88
CA GLN A 90 -9.70 -1.81 -3.67
C GLN A 90 -8.47 -2.40 -4.37
N ALA A 91 -7.99 -3.58 -3.97
CA ALA A 91 -6.86 -4.25 -4.63
C ALA A 91 -7.31 -5.00 -5.89
N ASP A 92 -7.85 -4.25 -6.85
CA ASP A 92 -8.36 -4.77 -8.11
C ASP A 92 -7.73 -4.06 -9.32
N GLU A 93 -8.18 -4.38 -10.53
CA GLU A 93 -7.64 -3.79 -11.76
C GLU A 93 -7.90 -2.28 -11.90
N PHE A 94 -8.89 -1.72 -11.19
CA PHE A 94 -9.17 -0.29 -11.24
C PHE A 94 -8.00 0.52 -10.67
N PHE A 95 -7.20 -0.07 -9.78
CA PHE A 95 -5.91 0.49 -9.35
C PHE A 95 -4.98 0.85 -10.50
N TYR A 96 -5.01 0.11 -11.61
CA TYR A 96 -4.17 0.41 -12.77
C TYR A 96 -4.83 1.36 -13.77
N LYS A 97 -6.16 1.49 -13.71
CA LYS A 97 -6.97 2.30 -14.65
C LYS A 97 -7.21 3.72 -14.13
N TRP A 98 -7.31 3.88 -12.81
CA TRP A 98 -7.64 5.15 -12.15
C TRP A 98 -6.57 5.52 -11.11
N ASN A 99 -6.65 6.75 -10.60
CA ASN A 99 -5.72 7.27 -9.59
C ASN A 99 -6.27 7.21 -8.16
N THR A 100 -7.49 6.69 -7.96
CA THR A 100 -8.25 6.93 -6.71
C THR A 100 -8.49 5.68 -5.87
N THR A 101 -8.22 4.47 -6.34
CA THR A 101 -8.36 3.29 -5.48
C THR A 101 -7.09 3.20 -4.64
N TYR A 102 -7.16 3.53 -3.34
CA TYR A 102 -6.01 3.52 -2.43
C TYR A 102 -6.07 2.28 -1.51
N PRO A 103 -5.82 1.05 -1.98
CA PRO A 103 -5.97 -0.14 -1.16
C PRO A 103 -5.25 -0.02 0.17
N GLY A 104 -5.99 -0.22 1.26
CA GLY A 104 -5.47 -0.06 2.60
C GLY A 104 -6.09 -1.00 3.61
N ILE A 105 -5.42 -1.12 4.76
CA ILE A 105 -5.87 -1.85 5.94
C ILE A 105 -5.92 -0.87 7.12
N ASN A 106 -7.08 -0.77 7.77
CA ASN A 106 -7.37 0.24 8.78
C ASN A 106 -7.56 -0.36 10.16
N TYR A 107 -7.01 0.31 11.16
CA TYR A 107 -7.13 -0.04 12.57
C TYR A 107 -7.53 1.19 13.40
N ILE A 108 -8.54 1.07 14.24
CA ILE A 108 -8.95 2.10 15.19
C ILE A 108 -8.05 2.01 16.42
N VAL A 109 -7.45 3.12 16.83
CA VAL A 109 -6.64 3.23 18.05
C VAL A 109 -7.56 3.50 19.24
N ASN A 110 -7.91 2.46 20.00
CA ASN A 110 -8.99 2.57 21.00
C ASN A 110 -8.62 3.47 22.20
N ASP A 111 -7.34 3.53 22.55
CA ASP A 111 -6.84 4.31 23.69
C ASP A 111 -6.62 5.80 23.38
N ALA A 112 -6.99 6.25 22.18
CA ALA A 112 -6.87 7.63 21.73
C ALA A 112 -8.26 8.23 21.42
N PRO A 113 -9.10 8.52 22.44
CA PRO A 113 -10.37 9.18 22.21
C PRO A 113 -10.17 10.56 21.58
N MET A 114 -10.85 10.78 20.46
CA MET A 114 -10.79 12.01 19.68
C MET A 114 -12.09 12.83 19.87
N PRO A 115 -12.03 14.16 19.69
CA PRO A 115 -13.20 15.03 19.84
C PRO A 115 -14.28 14.73 18.80
N ASP A 116 -15.53 15.09 19.14
CA ASP A 116 -16.70 15.04 18.25
C ASP A 116 -17.01 13.65 17.64
N GLY A 117 -16.55 12.58 18.29
CA GLY A 117 -16.77 11.21 17.81
C GLY A 117 -15.85 10.80 16.66
N LYS A 118 -14.86 11.64 16.29
CA LYS A 118 -13.76 11.28 15.39
C LYS A 118 -12.96 10.11 15.98
N GLN A 119 -12.10 9.52 15.17
CA GLN A 119 -11.27 8.39 15.55
C GLN A 119 -9.84 8.60 15.07
N LEU A 120 -8.87 8.25 15.91
CA LEU A 120 -7.49 8.10 15.47
C LEU A 120 -7.33 6.70 14.90
N TRP A 121 -6.83 6.61 13.67
CA TRP A 121 -6.58 5.36 12.98
C TRP A 121 -5.09 5.14 12.78
N PHE A 122 -4.68 3.87 12.76
CA PHE A 122 -3.45 3.42 12.15
C PHE A 122 -3.80 2.73 10.83
N ARG A 123 -3.13 3.13 9.74
CA ARG A 123 -3.41 2.64 8.40
C ARG A 123 -2.14 2.26 7.67
N VAL A 124 -2.16 1.14 6.95
CA VAL A 124 -1.19 0.81 5.89
C VAL A 124 -1.88 0.96 4.55
N GLU A 125 -1.26 1.65 3.60
CA GLU A 125 -1.87 2.03 2.33
C GLU A 125 -0.90 1.87 1.15
N VAL A 126 -1.47 1.55 -0.01
CA VAL A 126 -0.83 1.70 -1.31
C VAL A 126 -1.56 2.76 -2.13
N GLU A 127 -0.91 3.91 -2.32
CA GLU A 127 -1.28 4.87 -3.37
C GLU A 127 -0.54 4.51 -4.67
N HIS A 128 0.74 4.85 -4.75
CA HIS A 128 1.68 4.24 -5.69
C HIS A 128 2.68 3.37 -4.98
N ARG A 129 3.15 3.86 -3.84
CA ARG A 129 4.14 3.23 -2.97
C ARG A 129 3.48 2.81 -1.67
N LEU A 130 4.07 1.83 -1.00
CA LEU A 130 3.61 1.36 0.30
C LEU A 130 4.05 2.29 1.43
N PHE A 131 3.12 2.70 2.28
CA PHE A 131 3.40 3.45 3.49
C PHE A 131 2.40 3.13 4.59
N ALA A 132 2.72 3.50 5.83
CA ALA A 132 1.85 3.39 6.97
C ALA A 132 1.96 4.60 7.88
N GLY A 133 0.94 4.84 8.70
CA GLY A 133 0.93 5.99 9.58
C GLY A 133 -0.34 6.12 10.39
N PHE A 134 -0.43 7.23 11.11
CA PHE A 134 -1.62 7.62 11.86
C PHE A 134 -2.40 8.67 11.07
N CYS A 135 -3.72 8.53 11.02
CA CYS A 135 -4.64 9.47 10.39
C CYS A 135 -5.91 9.65 11.22
N VAL A 136 -6.68 10.70 10.95
CA VAL A 136 -7.95 10.96 11.65
C VAL A 136 -9.10 10.70 10.68
N PHE A 137 -10.09 9.96 11.17
CA PHE A 137 -11.30 9.62 10.44
C PHE A 137 -12.53 10.06 11.23
N ASP A 138 -13.51 10.65 10.56
CA ASP A 138 -14.80 10.99 11.15
C ASP A 138 -15.84 9.98 10.67
N PRO A 139 -16.29 9.03 11.52
CA PRO A 139 -17.31 8.06 11.14
C PRO A 139 -18.71 8.67 11.00
N ASN A 140 -18.92 9.91 11.44
CA ASN A 140 -20.22 10.60 11.40
C ASN A 140 -20.33 11.58 10.23
N ALA A 141 -19.26 11.81 9.49
CA ALA A 141 -19.28 12.63 8.29
C ALA A 141 -20.08 11.98 7.16
N GLU A 142 -20.65 12.79 6.28
CA GLU A 142 -21.20 12.33 5.00
C GLU A 142 -20.15 12.58 3.91
N SER A 143 -19.85 11.54 3.14
CA SER A 143 -18.92 11.63 1.99
C SER A 143 -19.60 11.12 0.72
N GLU A 144 -18.99 11.42 -0.45
CA GLU A 144 -19.43 10.85 -1.73
C GLU A 144 -19.31 9.32 -1.75
N GLU A 145 -18.49 8.76 -0.86
CA GLU A 145 -18.17 7.34 -0.72
C GLU A 145 -19.08 6.63 0.29
N GLY A 146 -19.91 7.39 1.03
CA GLY A 146 -20.92 6.88 1.94
C GLY A 146 -20.82 7.47 3.35
N HIS A 147 -20.86 6.58 4.34
CA HIS A 147 -20.80 6.98 5.76
C HIS A 147 -19.35 7.03 6.25
N GLY A 148 -19.00 8.20 6.78
CA GLY A 148 -17.68 8.54 7.28
C GLY A 148 -16.79 9.15 6.22
N ASP A 149 -15.81 9.92 6.66
CA ASP A 149 -14.86 10.61 5.79
C ASP A 149 -13.50 10.79 6.48
N GLN A 150 -12.46 10.92 5.67
CA GLN A 150 -11.15 11.36 6.13
C GLN A 150 -11.20 12.82 6.58
N VAL A 151 -10.43 13.15 7.62
CA VAL A 151 -10.36 14.54 8.12
C VAL A 151 -9.10 15.19 7.59
N ASP A 152 -9.17 15.90 6.46
CA ASP A 152 -7.97 16.53 5.87
C ASP A 152 -7.48 17.76 6.63
N GLU A 153 -8.41 18.55 7.20
CA GLU A 153 -8.09 19.74 7.97
C GLU A 153 -8.48 19.56 9.44
N TYR A 154 -7.48 19.55 10.33
CA TYR A 154 -7.71 19.39 11.75
C TYR A 154 -8.12 20.71 12.39
N ASP A 155 -9.29 20.73 13.03
CA ASP A 155 -9.67 21.81 13.93
C ASP A 155 -8.75 21.88 15.17
N ALA A 156 -8.82 22.98 15.93
CA ALA A 156 -7.94 23.20 17.08
C ALA A 156 -8.08 22.11 18.18
N ALA A 157 -9.27 21.54 18.35
CA ALA A 157 -9.49 20.46 19.32
C ALA A 157 -8.84 19.16 18.85
N THR A 158 -8.93 18.86 17.55
CA THR A 158 -8.34 17.70 16.89
C THR A 158 -6.82 17.80 16.91
N VAL A 159 -6.22 18.95 16.57
CA VAL A 159 -4.77 19.18 16.69
C VAL A 159 -4.29 18.93 18.12
N LYS A 160 -5.02 19.45 19.11
CA LYS A 160 -4.67 19.25 20.53
C LYS A 160 -4.74 17.77 20.93
N ALA A 161 -5.78 17.05 20.50
CA ALA A 161 -5.93 15.64 20.81
C ALA A 161 -4.85 14.78 20.12
N VAL A 162 -4.59 14.99 18.84
CA VAL A 162 -3.51 14.31 18.12
C VAL A 162 -2.17 14.56 18.80
N GLY A 163 -1.84 15.82 19.12
CA GLY A 163 -0.58 16.18 19.81
C GLY A 163 -0.48 15.66 21.25
N HIS A 164 -1.59 15.27 21.87
CA HIS A 164 -1.58 14.62 23.19
C HIS A 164 -1.13 13.15 23.08
N TYR A 165 -1.53 12.45 22.02
CA TYR A 165 -1.20 11.02 21.82
C TYR A 165 0.06 10.80 20.96
N LEU A 166 0.39 11.74 20.08
CA LEU A 166 1.49 11.62 19.12
C LEU A 166 2.51 12.76 19.29
N LYS A 167 3.78 12.40 19.42
CA LYS A 167 4.95 13.29 19.40
C LYS A 167 5.31 13.67 17.95
N ILE A 168 4.45 14.47 17.34
CA ILE A 168 4.59 14.92 15.95
C ILE A 168 4.62 16.44 15.85
N SER A 169 5.22 16.95 14.78
CA SER A 169 5.26 18.37 14.45
C SER A 169 4.18 18.71 13.41
N ALA A 170 3.86 20.00 13.28
CA ALA A 170 2.94 20.47 12.24
C ALA A 170 3.45 20.19 10.80
N ALA A 171 4.76 19.99 10.62
CA ALA A 171 5.32 19.65 9.32
C ALA A 171 5.09 18.17 8.93
N ASP A 172 4.73 17.33 9.89
CA ASP A 172 4.41 15.91 9.66
C ASP A 172 2.98 15.71 9.16
N HIS A 173 2.09 16.65 9.47
CA HIS A 173 0.70 16.65 9.02
C HIS A 173 0.63 16.93 7.53
N LYS A 174 -0.03 16.03 6.80
CA LYS A 174 -0.33 16.22 5.38
C LYS A 174 -1.66 15.55 5.03
N ASP A 175 -2.60 16.35 4.52
CA ASP A 175 -3.96 15.90 4.24
C ASP A 175 -4.53 15.23 5.51
N TRP A 176 -5.24 14.11 5.42
CA TRP A 176 -5.71 13.40 6.61
C TRP A 176 -4.65 12.71 7.49
N TRP A 177 -3.39 12.64 7.07
CA TRP A 177 -2.33 11.96 7.82
C TRP A 177 -1.76 12.85 8.92
N ALA A 178 -1.87 12.42 10.18
CA ALA A 178 -1.15 13.02 11.28
C ALA A 178 0.37 12.82 11.11
N THR A 179 0.78 11.61 10.70
CA THR A 179 2.15 11.30 10.28
C THR A 179 2.16 10.00 9.48
N ARG A 180 3.16 9.81 8.61
CA ARG A 180 3.33 8.58 7.81
C ARG A 180 4.77 8.31 7.43
N TRP A 181 5.09 7.05 7.15
CA TRP A 181 6.40 6.59 6.69
C TRP A 181 6.26 5.56 5.58
N TYR A 182 7.17 5.62 4.61
CA TYR A 182 7.28 4.59 3.58
C TYR A 182 7.81 3.29 4.17
N LEU A 183 7.25 2.17 3.72
CA LEU A 183 7.65 0.84 4.15
C LEU A 183 8.45 0.15 3.03
N PRO A 184 9.51 -0.61 3.36
CA PRO A 184 10.01 -0.89 4.70
C PRO A 184 10.95 0.21 5.22
N ALA A 185 11.19 1.30 4.47
CA ALA A 185 12.22 2.28 4.81
C ALA A 185 12.10 2.88 6.23
N GLY A 186 10.89 3.07 6.77
CA GLY A 186 10.68 3.75 8.06
C GLY A 186 10.97 5.25 7.98
N GLU A 187 10.97 5.81 6.77
CA GLU A 187 11.31 7.21 6.50
C GLU A 187 10.16 7.93 5.77
N GLN A 188 10.09 9.25 5.90
CA GLN A 188 9.12 10.07 5.17
C GLN A 188 9.44 10.21 3.67
N LYS A 189 10.64 9.80 3.24
CA LYS A 189 11.04 9.77 1.83
C LYS A 189 11.20 8.33 1.37
N PRO A 190 10.74 8.00 0.15
CA PRO A 190 10.91 6.65 -0.37
C PRO A 190 12.35 6.45 -0.85
N ASN A 191 12.83 5.22 -0.74
CA ASN A 191 14.06 4.74 -1.37
C ASN A 191 13.75 3.50 -2.24
N ASP A 192 14.77 2.87 -2.82
CA ASP A 192 14.57 1.76 -3.76
C ASP A 192 14.02 0.48 -3.11
N SER A 193 14.08 0.35 -1.77
CA SER A 193 13.46 -0.77 -1.05
C SER A 193 11.94 -0.66 -0.94
N VAL A 194 11.39 0.53 -1.20
CA VAL A 194 9.96 0.78 -1.10
C VAL A 194 9.27 0.28 -2.38
N PRO A 195 8.36 -0.70 -2.28
CA PRO A 195 7.65 -1.19 -3.45
C PRO A 195 6.76 -0.10 -4.03
N ASN A 196 6.85 0.09 -5.34
CA ASN A 196 5.94 0.92 -6.12
C ASN A 196 5.09 0.02 -7.00
N PHE A 197 3.83 -0.15 -6.61
CA PHE A 197 2.89 -1.05 -7.27
C PHE A 197 2.30 -0.49 -8.57
N LYS A 198 2.43 0.82 -8.83
CA LYS A 198 1.97 1.42 -10.08
C LYS A 198 2.94 1.14 -11.23
N ILE A 199 4.24 1.32 -10.98
CA ILE A 199 5.29 1.05 -11.99
C ILE A 199 5.88 -0.35 -11.89
N MET A 200 5.59 -1.08 -10.81
CA MET A 200 6.18 -2.38 -10.49
C MET A 200 7.71 -2.34 -10.51
N ASN A 201 8.32 -1.56 -9.62
CA ASN A 201 9.77 -1.60 -9.44
C ASN A 201 10.24 -2.97 -8.90
N ASP A 202 11.55 -3.21 -8.89
CA ASP A 202 12.12 -4.49 -8.46
C ASP A 202 11.65 -4.93 -7.05
N ALA A 203 11.53 -3.96 -6.12
CA ALA A 203 11.00 -4.23 -4.79
C ALA A 203 9.55 -4.75 -4.82
N ALA A 204 8.68 -4.21 -5.68
CA ALA A 204 7.32 -4.70 -5.83
C ALA A 204 7.28 -6.06 -6.57
N ILE A 205 8.09 -6.24 -7.62
CA ILE A 205 8.16 -7.49 -8.39
C ILE A 205 8.60 -8.66 -7.50
N ALA A 206 9.59 -8.44 -6.62
CA ALA A 206 10.09 -9.46 -5.70
C ALA A 206 9.00 -10.05 -4.79
N LEU A 207 7.94 -9.29 -4.50
CA LEU A 207 6.83 -9.73 -3.65
C LEU A 207 5.92 -10.77 -4.34
N ALA A 208 6.09 -11.04 -5.64
CA ALA A 208 5.42 -12.15 -6.30
C ALA A 208 5.81 -13.49 -5.65
N ASP A 209 7.06 -13.62 -5.22
CA ASP A 209 7.52 -14.76 -4.43
C ASP A 209 6.93 -14.71 -3.01
N LYS A 210 6.43 -15.86 -2.54
CA LYS A 210 5.75 -15.96 -1.25
C LYS A 210 6.69 -15.78 -0.07
N GLU A 211 7.90 -16.33 -0.12
CA GLU A 211 8.87 -16.25 0.97
C GLU A 211 9.40 -14.82 1.08
N CYS A 212 9.81 -14.23 -0.05
CA CYS A 212 10.21 -12.82 -0.12
C CYS A 212 9.12 -11.89 0.41
N ARG A 213 7.85 -12.13 0.05
CA ARG A 213 6.73 -11.32 0.53
C ARG A 213 6.51 -11.45 2.04
N SER A 214 6.60 -12.66 2.59
CA SER A 214 6.42 -12.88 4.03
C SER A 214 7.53 -12.21 4.84
N GLU A 215 8.80 -12.37 4.41
CA GLU A 215 9.95 -11.71 5.03
C GLU A 215 9.88 -10.18 4.92
N PHE A 216 9.47 -9.67 3.76
CA PHE A 216 9.26 -8.24 3.54
C PHE A 216 8.23 -7.67 4.51
N VAL A 217 7.08 -8.33 4.68
CA VAL A 217 6.05 -7.89 5.62
C VAL A 217 6.55 -7.98 7.05
N SER A 218 7.31 -9.01 7.42
CA SER A 218 7.93 -9.09 8.76
C SER A 218 8.90 -7.94 9.02
N LEU A 219 9.66 -7.50 8.02
CA LEU A 219 10.50 -6.30 8.13
C LEU A 219 9.63 -5.04 8.29
N CYS A 220 8.56 -4.90 7.51
CA CYS A 220 7.65 -3.77 7.63
C CYS A 220 7.01 -3.70 9.01
N VAL A 221 6.54 -4.83 9.55
CA VAL A 221 5.92 -4.91 10.87
C VAL A 221 6.89 -4.50 11.97
N ARG A 222 8.14 -4.98 11.95
CA ARG A 222 9.18 -4.53 12.90
C ARG A 222 9.41 -3.03 12.84
N ASN A 223 9.50 -2.47 11.63
CA ASN A 223 9.71 -1.04 11.47
C ASN A 223 8.47 -0.22 11.88
N ILE A 224 7.27 -0.75 11.69
CA ILE A 224 6.03 -0.17 12.23
C ILE A 224 6.12 -0.10 13.76
N GLU A 225 6.50 -1.19 14.44
CA GLU A 225 6.66 -1.19 15.90
C GLU A 225 7.64 -0.12 16.35
N GLU A 226 8.82 -0.05 15.74
CA GLU A 226 9.80 0.99 16.06
C GLU A 226 9.27 2.41 15.82
N MET A 227 8.55 2.65 14.71
CA MET A 227 8.02 3.99 14.42
C MET A 227 6.91 4.38 15.39
N VAL A 228 6.03 3.44 15.71
CA VAL A 228 4.94 3.61 16.67
C VAL A 228 5.50 3.95 18.05
N GLU A 229 6.50 3.19 18.54
CA GLU A 229 7.16 3.48 19.81
C GLU A 229 7.80 4.88 19.84
N ARG A 230 8.38 5.33 18.71
CA ARG A 230 8.99 6.66 18.60
C ARG A 230 7.96 7.78 18.66
N VAL A 231 6.81 7.62 18.00
CA VAL A 231 5.79 8.69 17.93
C VAL A 231 4.77 8.66 19.04
N LEU A 232 4.52 7.53 19.69
CA LEU A 232 3.57 7.52 20.79
C LEU A 232 4.10 8.40 21.94
N ALA A 233 3.26 9.35 22.35
CA ALA A 233 3.47 10.05 23.60
C ALA A 233 3.28 9.06 24.75
N ILE A 234 4.21 9.05 25.71
CA ILE A 234 3.97 8.33 26.96
C ILE A 234 2.98 9.21 27.73
N PRO A 235 1.78 8.73 28.08
CA PRO A 235 0.86 9.50 28.89
C PRO A 235 1.53 9.83 30.23
N GLU A 236 1.50 11.10 30.65
CA GLU A 236 1.87 11.53 32.02
C GLU A 236 0.84 11.04 33.05
#